data_AF-A0A2G4IRX7-F1
#
_entry.id   AF-A0A2G4IRX7-F1
#
_cell.length_a   1.000
_cell.length_b   1.000
_cell.length_c   1.000
_cell.angle_alpha   90.00
_cell.angle_beta   90.00
_cell.angle_gamma   90.00
#
_symmetry.space_group_name_H-M   'P 1'
#
loop_
_entity.id
_entity.type
_entity.pdbx_description
1 polymer ?
#
loop_
_entity_poly.entity_id
_entity_poly.type
_entity_poly.pdbx_seq_one_letter_code
_entity_poly.pdbx_strand_id
1 'polypeptide(L)'
;MQDNAMQIDPTPLARGNATLRISLFAGMADLAGCRAVEIEWAGGSVALLRSSLAAALPAIEPLLGRSAVAVGGVYATNEATVPCDAEVAIIPPVSGG
;
A
#
# COMPACT_ATOMS: atom_id res chain seq x y z
N MET A 1 8.66 16.56 47.12
CA MET A 1 7.45 15.80 46.76
C MET A 1 7.32 15.96 45.26
N GLN A 2 7.42 14.82 44.57
CA GLN A 2 7.59 14.55 43.14
C GLN A 2 7.50 15.72 42.14
N ASP A 3 8.63 16.00 41.50
CA ASP A 3 8.75 16.64 40.19
C ASP A 3 8.00 15.82 39.14
N ASN A 4 6.92 16.38 38.61
CA ASN A 4 6.21 15.83 37.45
C ASN A 4 7.04 16.12 36.19
N ALA A 5 8.06 15.30 35.96
CA ALA A 5 8.75 15.27 34.68
C ALA A 5 7.77 14.71 33.63
N MET A 6 7.19 15.63 32.86
CA MET A 6 6.56 15.34 31.59
C MET A 6 7.65 14.74 30.71
N GLN A 7 7.74 13.40 30.72
CA GLN A 7 8.47 12.65 29.73
C GLN A 7 7.70 12.85 28.41
N ILE A 8 7.99 13.95 27.72
CA ILE A 8 7.79 14.00 26.27
C ILE A 8 8.78 12.99 25.74
N ASP A 9 8.34 11.75 25.58
CA ASP A 9 9.06 10.84 24.70
C ASP A 9 9.11 11.52 23.34
N PRO A 10 10.29 11.83 22.78
CA PRO A 10 10.36 12.13 21.38
C PRO A 10 9.98 10.83 20.67
N THR A 11 8.73 10.74 20.18
CA THR A 11 8.37 9.73 19.18
C THR A 11 9.49 9.76 18.15
N PRO A 12 10.23 8.65 17.94
CA PRO A 12 11.37 8.67 17.06
C PRO A 12 10.92 9.21 15.72
N LEU A 13 11.59 10.30 15.30
CA LEU A 13 11.52 10.85 13.96
C LEU A 13 11.56 9.67 12.99
N ALA A 14 10.51 9.48 12.19
CA ALA A 14 10.53 8.57 11.05
C ALA A 14 11.62 9.06 10.07
N ARG A 15 12.86 8.70 10.35
CA ARG A 15 14.00 8.73 9.44
C ARG A 15 14.31 7.28 9.08
N GLY A 16 13.35 6.69 8.40
CA GLY A 16 13.41 5.40 7.75
C GLY A 16 12.26 5.46 6.75
N ASN A 17 12.59 5.34 5.48
CA ASN A 17 11.66 5.16 4.38
C ASN A 17 10.64 4.09 4.74
N ALA A 18 9.46 4.51 5.20
CA ALA A 18 8.39 3.59 5.53
C ALA A 18 8.05 2.83 4.23
N THR A 19 8.11 1.50 4.32
CA THR A 19 7.97 0.62 3.16
C THR A 19 6.62 -0.05 3.26
N LEU A 20 5.77 0.12 2.24
CA LEU A 20 4.47 -0.52 2.17
C LEU A 20 4.59 -1.82 1.38
N ARG A 21 4.21 -2.94 2.00
CA ARG A 21 4.13 -4.24 1.33
C ARG A 21 2.76 -4.45 0.71
N ILE A 22 2.76 -4.77 -0.58
CA ILE A 22 1.56 -4.89 -1.40
C ILE A 22 1.50 -6.28 -2.02
N SER A 23 0.44 -7.02 -1.73
CA SER A 23 0.22 -8.37 -2.26
C SER A 23 -0.43 -8.32 -3.63
N LEU A 24 0.12 -9.10 -4.57
CA LEU A 24 -0.32 -9.20 -5.96
C LEU A 24 -0.90 -10.60 -6.22
N PHE A 25 -1.98 -10.65 -6.99
CA PHE A 25 -2.75 -11.88 -7.19
C PHE A 25 -2.99 -12.16 -8.68
N ALA A 26 -3.24 -13.43 -9.00
CA ALA A 26 -3.64 -13.91 -10.33
C ALA A 26 -2.76 -13.31 -11.46
N GLY A 27 -3.39 -12.91 -12.57
CA GLY A 27 -2.69 -12.34 -13.72
C GLY A 27 -1.86 -11.09 -13.41
N MET A 28 -2.09 -10.40 -12.29
CA MET A 28 -1.21 -9.30 -11.88
C MET A 28 0.11 -9.81 -11.31
N ALA A 29 0.11 -10.91 -10.55
CA ALA A 29 1.34 -11.54 -10.08
C ALA A 29 2.15 -12.09 -11.26
N ASP A 30 1.49 -12.63 -12.28
CA ASP A 30 2.14 -13.11 -13.51
C ASP A 30 2.80 -11.95 -14.28
N LEU A 31 2.11 -10.82 -14.45
CA LEU A 31 2.67 -9.62 -15.08
C LEU A 31 3.82 -9.00 -14.29
N ALA A 32 3.74 -9.02 -12.96
CA ALA A 32 4.78 -8.47 -12.09
C ALA A 32 5.99 -9.41 -11.94
N GLY A 33 5.83 -10.71 -12.23
CA GLY A 33 6.84 -11.74 -11.95
C GLY A 33 7.05 -12.02 -10.45
N CYS A 34 6.19 -11.47 -9.58
CA CYS A 34 6.26 -11.61 -8.13
C CYS A 34 4.86 -11.59 -7.51
N ARG A 35 4.74 -12.12 -6.28
CA ARG A 35 3.48 -12.12 -5.51
C ARG A 35 3.35 -10.95 -4.54
N ALA A 36 4.41 -10.18 -4.36
CA ALA A 36 4.39 -8.99 -3.55
C ALA A 36 5.43 -7.99 -4.05
N VAL A 37 5.11 -6.71 -3.91
CA VAL A 37 6.02 -5.59 -4.14
C VAL A 37 6.10 -4.75 -2.88
N GLU A 38 7.26 -4.17 -2.64
CA GLU A 38 7.53 -3.20 -1.59
C GLU A 38 7.87 -1.87 -2.24
N ILE A 39 7.19 -0.80 -1.80
CA ILE A 39 7.45 0.56 -2.28
C ILE A 39 7.69 1.49 -1.10
N GLU A 40 8.48 2.53 -1.30
CA GLU A 40 8.55 3.63 -0.33
C GLU A 40 7.18 4.34 -0.27
N TRP A 41 6.64 4.49 0.94
CA TRP A 41 5.29 4.95 1.17
C TRP A 41 5.17 5.68 2.50
N ALA A 42 4.93 7.00 2.46
CA ALA A 42 4.73 7.83 3.64
C ALA A 42 3.25 7.88 4.11
N GLY A 43 2.36 7.15 3.44
CA GLY A 43 0.92 7.29 3.58
C GLY A 43 0.31 8.15 2.48
N GLY A 44 -0.95 7.89 2.15
CA GLY A 44 -1.65 8.58 1.07
C GLY A 44 -3.03 7.99 0.80
N SER A 45 -3.59 8.28 -0.37
CA SER A 45 -4.83 7.64 -0.82
C SER A 45 -4.56 6.42 -1.69
N VAL A 46 -5.57 5.58 -1.87
CA VAL A 46 -5.53 4.48 -2.86
C VAL A 46 -5.25 5.01 -4.27
N ALA A 47 -5.77 6.18 -4.65
CA ALA A 47 -5.48 6.79 -5.95
C ALA A 47 -3.99 7.09 -6.13
N LEU A 48 -3.36 7.67 -5.10
CA LEU A 48 -1.92 7.93 -5.11
C LEU A 48 -1.14 6.61 -5.16
N LEU A 49 -1.57 5.60 -4.41
CA LEU A 49 -0.94 4.29 -4.39
C LEU A 49 -0.94 3.64 -5.77
N ARG A 50 -2.06 3.73 -6.50
CA ARG A 50 -2.16 3.23 -7.87
C ARG A 50 -1.18 3.92 -8.80
N SER A 51 -1.09 5.25 -8.72
CA SER A 51 -0.12 6.02 -9.53
C SER A 51 1.32 5.64 -9.20
N SER A 52 1.67 5.47 -7.92
CA SER A 52 2.99 5.02 -7.49
C SER A 52 3.32 3.62 -7.99
N LEU A 53 2.36 2.70 -7.94
CA LEU A 53 2.50 1.33 -8.46
C LEU A 53 2.67 1.31 -9.97
N ALA A 54 1.88 2.08 -10.72
CA ALA A 54 2.00 2.17 -12.18
C ALA A 54 3.37 2.73 -12.60
N ALA A 55 3.90 3.71 -11.84
CA ALA A 55 5.23 4.27 -12.08
C ALA A 55 6.35 3.27 -11.75
N ALA A 56 6.23 2.53 -10.64
CA ALA A 56 7.23 1.55 -10.21
C ALA A 56 7.20 0.25 -11.03
N LEU A 57 6.03 -0.17 -11.49
CA LEU A 57 5.78 -1.41 -12.21
C LEU A 57 4.86 -1.15 -13.42
N PRO A 58 5.36 -0.54 -14.51
CA PRO A 58 4.53 -0.25 -15.69
C PRO A 58 3.83 -1.48 -16.29
N ALA A 59 4.41 -2.67 -16.11
CA ALA A 59 3.85 -3.93 -16.61
C ALA A 59 2.48 -4.28 -16.03
N ILE A 60 2.13 -3.81 -14.82
CA ILE A 60 0.85 -4.12 -14.17
C ILE A 60 -0.24 -3.09 -14.48
N GLU A 61 0.11 -1.94 -15.05
CA GLU A 61 -0.78 -0.79 -15.30
C GLU A 61 -2.08 -1.18 -16.06
N PRO A 62 -2.05 -2.04 -17.11
CA PRO A 62 -3.25 -2.46 -17.82
C PRO A 62 -4.27 -3.23 -16.96
N LEU A 63 -3.81 -3.91 -15.90
CA LEU A 63 -4.68 -4.60 -14.93
C LEU A 63 -4.99 -3.73 -13.72
N LEU A 64 -4.10 -2.81 -13.37
CA LEU A 64 -4.19 -2.03 -12.15
C LEU A 64 -5.46 -1.19 -12.14
N GLY A 65 -5.80 -0.51 -13.24
CA GLY A 65 -7.00 0.34 -13.33
C GLY A 65 -8.32 -0.39 -13.10
N ARG A 66 -8.37 -1.69 -13.41
CA ARG A 66 -9.57 -2.55 -13.24
C ARG A 66 -9.59 -3.38 -11.96
N SER A 67 -8.51 -3.33 -11.17
CA SER A 67 -8.39 -4.11 -9.95
C SER A 67 -9.09 -3.44 -8.77
N ALA A 68 -9.70 -4.22 -7.89
CA ALA A 68 -10.09 -3.73 -6.58
C ALA A 68 -8.83 -3.60 -5.70
N VAL A 69 -8.89 -2.70 -4.72
CA VAL A 69 -7.84 -2.54 -3.71
C VAL A 69 -8.44 -2.84 -2.35
N ALA A 70 -7.77 -3.66 -1.56
CA ALA A 70 -8.12 -3.88 -0.17
C ALA A 70 -7.01 -3.32 0.74
N VAL A 71 -7.40 -2.59 1.78
CA VAL A 71 -6.51 -2.00 2.79
C VAL A 71 -6.93 -2.58 4.14
N GLY A 72 -6.00 -3.24 4.83
CA GLY A 72 -6.30 -3.95 6.08
C GLY A 72 -7.39 -5.03 5.91
N GLY A 73 -7.47 -5.66 4.74
CA GLY A 73 -8.48 -6.69 4.43
C GLY A 73 -9.86 -6.15 4.01
N VAL A 74 -10.05 -4.83 3.92
CA VAL A 74 -11.33 -4.22 3.53
C VAL A 74 -11.21 -3.54 2.17
N TYR A 75 -12.17 -3.78 1.27
CA TYR A 75 -12.23 -3.11 -0.03
C TYR A 75 -12.32 -1.59 0.14
N ALA A 76 -11.49 -0.89 -0.62
CA ALA A 76 -11.26 0.54 -0.49
C ALA A 76 -11.56 1.27 -1.80
N THR A 77 -12.15 2.46 -1.68
CA THR A 77 -12.30 3.40 -2.80
C THR A 77 -10.97 4.12 -3.08
N ASN A 78 -10.89 4.87 -4.17
CA ASN A 78 -9.68 5.61 -4.54
C ASN A 78 -9.30 6.70 -3.52
N GLU A 79 -10.27 7.19 -2.76
CA GLU A 79 -10.16 8.26 -1.77
C GLU A 79 -9.80 7.74 -0.38
N ALA A 80 -9.92 6.43 -0.15
CA ALA A 80 -9.59 5.81 1.13
C ALA A 80 -8.10 5.99 1.47
N THR A 81 -7.83 6.23 2.75
CA THR A 81 -6.48 6.40 3.28
C THR A 81 -5.76 5.05 3.37
N VAL A 82 -4.51 5.04 2.91
CA VAL A 82 -3.55 3.95 3.06
C VAL A 82 -2.44 4.44 3.99
N PRO A 83 -2.44 4.06 5.28
CA PRO A 83 -1.36 4.42 6.19
C PRO A 83 -0.05 3.71 5.80
N CYS A 84 1.08 4.16 6.36
CA CYS A 84 2.40 3.66 5.99
C CYS A 84 2.67 2.21 6.43
N ASP A 85 1.94 1.72 7.43
CA ASP A 85 2.02 0.39 8.02
C ASP A 85 0.86 -0.54 7.59
N ALA A 86 0.07 -0.13 6.60
CA ALA A 86 -1.08 -0.91 6.16
C ALA A 86 -0.67 -2.21 5.45
N GLU A 87 -1.51 -3.24 5.54
CA GLU A 87 -1.49 -4.34 4.58
C GLU A 87 -2.35 -3.99 3.37
N VAL A 88 -1.80 -4.11 2.17
CA VAL A 88 -2.53 -3.84 0.93
C VAL A 88 -2.54 -5.06 0.01
N ALA A 89 -3.69 -5.30 -0.60
CA ALA A 89 -3.86 -6.30 -1.66
C ALA A 89 -4.44 -5.64 -2.92
N ILE A 90 -3.86 -5.95 -4.08
CA ILE A 90 -4.43 -5.63 -5.39
C ILE A 90 -5.14 -6.85 -5.91
N ILE A 91 -6.44 -6.75 -6.15
CA ILE A 91 -7.33 -7.86 -6.47
C ILE A 91 -7.83 -7.64 -7.91
N PRO A 92 -7.19 -8.25 -8.93
CA PRO A 92 -7.65 -8.15 -10.31
C PRO A 92 -9.06 -8.76 -10.46
N PRO A 93 -9.82 -8.35 -11.50
CA PRO A 93 -11.05 -9.03 -11.86
C PRO A 93 -10.76 -10.51 -12.04
N VAL A 94 -11.55 -11.35 -11.37
CA VAL A 94 -11.51 -12.78 -11.63
C VAL A 94 -12.03 -13.00 -13.06
N SER A 95 -11.27 -13.74 -13.88
CA SER A 95 -11.76 -14.26 -15.15
C SER A 95 -12.77 -15.36 -14.84
N GLY A 96 -13.98 -14.98 -14.42
CA GLY A 96 -15.07 -15.91 -14.24
C GLY A 96 -15.34 -16.64 -15.55
N GLY A 97 -15.45 -17.97 -15.47
CA GLY A 97 -16.26 -18.72 -16.43
C GLY A 97 -17.74 -18.44 -16.22
#